data_AF-A0A553RM08-F1
#
_entry.id   AF-A0A553RM08-F1
#
_cell.length_a   1.000
_cell.length_b   1.000
_cell.length_c   1.000
_cell.angle_alpha   90.00
_cell.angle_beta   90.00
_cell.angle_gamma   90.00
#
_symmetry.space_group_name_H-M   'P 1'
#
loop_
_entity.id
_entity.type
_entity.pdbx_description
1 polymer ?
#
loop_
_entity_poly.entity_id
_entity_poly.type
_entity_poly.pdbx_seq_one_letter_code
_entity_poly.pdbx_strand_id
1 'polypeptide(L)'
;EKLWVTVYATDDEAYDIWTQEVGIPAERMVRIGDNKGAPYASDNFWAMGDTGPCGPCTEIFFDHGEHIWGGPPGSPEEDGDRYIEIWNNVFMQFNRTADGVLHPLPAPSVDTGMGLERISAVLQHVNSNYEIDLFQSLLNAAAKAIGCANEGQASLKVVADHIRSCGFLIADGVTPSNEGRGYVLRRIIRRACRHGNKLGAKGSFFYQIVAALVAEMGEAFPELKQQQAHIERVLKTEEEQFAKTLEQGLKILEQDLAELKGSVIPGDVVFKLYDTYGFP
;
A
#
# COMPACT_ATOMS: atom_id res chain seq x y z
N GLU A 1 27.06 0.77 -6.45
CA GLU A 1 26.93 2.17 -6.95
C GLU A 1 25.50 2.71 -6.96
N LYS A 2 24.46 1.90 -7.21
CA LYS A 2 23.05 2.36 -7.21
C LYS A 2 22.36 2.41 -5.85
N LEU A 3 23.02 1.92 -4.79
CA LEU A 3 22.47 1.90 -3.44
C LEU A 3 22.83 3.19 -2.70
N TRP A 4 21.81 3.74 -2.05
CA TRP A 4 21.86 4.91 -1.17
C TRP A 4 21.36 4.50 0.21
N VAL A 5 21.80 5.21 1.25
CA VAL A 5 21.45 4.86 2.62
C VAL A 5 21.13 6.11 3.42
N THR A 6 20.10 6.02 4.24
CA THR A 6 19.75 7.03 5.23
C THR A 6 20.03 6.52 6.64
N VAL A 7 20.38 7.43 7.56
CA VAL A 7 20.48 7.15 9.01
C VAL A 7 19.79 8.29 9.77
N TYR A 8 19.35 7.99 11.00
CA TYR A 8 18.82 9.03 11.88
C TYR A 8 19.91 10.07 12.19
N ALA A 9 19.56 11.36 12.22
CA ALA A 9 20.55 12.43 12.25
C ALA A 9 21.55 12.34 13.42
N THR A 10 21.11 11.81 14.56
CA THR A 10 21.92 11.64 15.78
C THR A 10 22.52 10.23 15.93
N ASP A 11 22.36 9.35 14.95
CA ASP A 11 22.90 7.99 14.97
C ASP A 11 24.27 7.94 14.26
N ASP A 12 25.30 8.36 15.00
CA ASP A 12 26.69 8.34 14.52
C ASP A 12 27.25 6.93 14.37
N GLU A 13 26.79 5.97 15.19
CA GLU A 13 27.22 4.57 15.11
C GLU A 13 26.82 3.96 13.77
N ALA A 14 25.55 4.11 13.37
CA ALA A 14 25.08 3.62 12.07
C ALA A 14 25.82 4.29 10.90
N TYR A 15 26.08 5.59 10.98
CA TYR A 15 26.82 6.31 9.94
C TYR A 15 28.25 5.78 9.78
N ASP A 16 28.96 5.56 10.89
CA ASP A 16 30.33 5.05 10.89
C ASP A 16 30.39 3.61 10.36
N ILE A 17 29.44 2.74 10.73
CA ILE A 17 29.35 1.38 10.17
C ILE A 17 29.23 1.44 8.65
N TRP A 18 28.30 2.25 8.12
CA TRP A 18 28.09 2.33 6.67
C TRP A 18 29.29 2.92 5.92
N THR A 19 29.93 3.95 6.46
CA THR A 19 31.02 4.65 5.75
C THR A 19 32.39 4.00 5.93
N GLN A 20 32.68 3.45 7.12
CA GLN A 20 34.00 2.92 7.47
C GLN A 20 34.10 1.41 7.32
N GLU A 21 33.05 0.66 7.70
CA GLU A 21 33.08 -0.81 7.64
C GLU A 21 32.55 -1.35 6.31
N VAL A 22 31.38 -0.85 5.88
CA VAL A 22 30.76 -1.28 4.61
C VAL A 22 31.39 -0.55 3.42
N GLY A 23 31.82 0.70 3.61
CA GLY A 23 32.47 1.49 2.57
C GLY A 23 31.49 2.19 1.62
N ILE A 24 30.28 2.55 2.08
CA ILE A 24 29.38 3.43 1.31
C ILE A 24 30.01 4.83 1.27
N PRO A 25 30.23 5.40 0.08
CA PRO A 25 30.76 6.75 -0.04
C PRO A 25 29.83 7.79 0.59
N ALA A 26 30.44 8.80 1.21
CA ALA A 26 29.72 9.83 1.98
C ALA A 26 28.66 10.57 1.13
N GLU A 27 28.85 10.70 -0.18
CA GLU A 27 27.88 11.35 -1.07
C GLU A 27 26.56 10.57 -1.26
N ARG A 28 26.53 9.29 -0.85
CA ARG A 28 25.31 8.43 -0.87
C ARG A 28 24.80 8.08 0.53
N MET A 29 25.35 8.75 1.55
CA MET A 29 24.91 8.66 2.94
C MET A 29 24.16 9.93 3.32
N VAL A 30 22.89 9.80 3.69
CA VAL A 30 22.04 10.93 4.07
C VAL A 30 21.65 10.81 5.55
N ARG A 31 21.75 11.92 6.28
CA ARG A 31 21.28 12.02 7.67
C ARG A 31 19.93 12.70 7.69
N ILE A 32 18.91 12.02 8.23
CA ILE A 32 17.54 12.54 8.31
C ILE A 32 17.19 12.77 9.79
N GLY A 33 16.85 14.02 10.11
CA GLY A 33 16.38 14.40 11.45
C GLY A 33 14.87 14.26 11.58
N ASP A 34 14.28 15.00 12.51
CA ASP A 34 12.83 15.07 12.71
C ASP A 34 12.13 15.89 11.60
N ASN A 35 12.16 15.37 10.38
CA ASN A 35 11.68 16.03 9.16
C ASN A 35 10.14 16.12 9.07
N LYS A 36 9.40 15.48 9.98
CA LYS A 36 7.93 15.55 10.06
C LYS A 36 7.41 16.57 11.08
N GLY A 37 8.30 17.47 11.55
CA GLY A 37 7.91 18.67 12.30
C GLY A 37 7.64 18.49 13.79
N ALA A 38 7.98 17.33 14.38
CA ALA A 38 7.84 17.06 15.80
C ALA A 38 8.96 16.13 16.31
N PRO A 39 9.31 16.17 17.61
CA PRO A 39 10.31 15.27 18.17
C PRO A 39 10.01 13.80 17.87
N TYR A 40 11.00 13.05 17.37
CA TYR A 40 10.86 11.65 16.95
C TYR A 40 9.84 11.40 15.84
N ALA A 41 9.42 12.46 15.14
CA ALA A 41 8.64 12.37 13.91
C ALA A 41 9.61 12.52 12.74
N SER A 42 10.15 11.39 12.30
CA SER A 42 11.17 11.28 11.27
C SER A 42 10.84 10.12 10.33
N ASP A 43 11.41 10.10 9.13
CA ASP A 43 11.51 8.87 8.33
C ASP A 43 12.51 7.88 8.96
N ASN A 44 13.59 8.38 9.56
CA ASN A 44 14.61 7.56 10.22
C ASN A 44 14.36 7.32 11.73
N PHE A 45 13.13 7.51 12.19
CA PHE A 45 12.68 7.05 13.52
C PHE A 45 11.39 6.27 13.35
N TRP A 46 11.49 4.94 13.40
CA TRP A 46 10.36 4.06 13.16
C TRP A 46 9.59 3.80 14.44
N ALA A 47 8.25 3.80 14.36
CA ALA A 47 7.37 3.42 15.44
C ALA A 47 6.21 2.56 14.92
N MET A 48 5.84 1.53 15.68
CA MET A 48 4.74 0.62 15.32
C MET A 48 3.38 1.34 15.23
N GLY A 49 3.22 2.42 15.99
CA GLY A 49 2.03 3.26 16.04
C GLY A 49 2.17 4.32 17.12
N ASP A 50 1.04 4.81 17.64
CA ASP A 50 1.03 5.82 18.72
C ASP A 50 1.70 5.31 20.01
N THR A 51 1.66 3.99 20.23
CA THR A 51 2.32 3.31 21.36
C THR A 51 3.04 2.07 20.88
N GLY A 52 3.99 1.57 21.68
CA GLY A 52 4.70 0.31 21.43
C GLY A 52 6.19 0.50 21.09
N PRO A 53 6.87 -0.59 20.67
CA PRO A 53 8.27 -0.57 20.30
C PRO A 53 8.59 0.42 19.17
N CYS A 54 9.70 1.14 19.33
CA CYS A 54 10.20 2.12 18.38
C CYS A 54 11.71 2.38 18.55
N GLY A 55 12.31 3.07 17.60
CA GLY A 55 13.71 3.46 17.67
C GLY A 55 14.23 4.13 16.39
N PRO A 56 15.48 4.61 16.41
CA PRO A 56 16.15 5.08 15.20
C PRO A 56 16.29 3.94 14.20
N CYS A 57 16.31 4.27 12.92
CA CYS A 57 16.49 3.29 11.86
C CYS A 57 17.41 3.78 10.76
N THR A 58 17.94 2.83 9.99
CA THR A 58 18.70 3.07 8.77
C THR A 58 18.00 2.37 7.60
N GLU A 59 17.82 3.10 6.50
CA GLU A 59 17.07 2.61 5.34
C GLU A 59 17.97 2.56 4.11
N ILE A 60 17.76 1.55 3.28
CA ILE A 60 18.50 1.31 2.04
C ILE A 60 17.58 1.63 0.87
N PHE A 61 18.04 2.52 -0.01
CA PHE A 61 17.36 2.97 -1.21
C PHE A 61 18.06 2.48 -2.48
N PHE A 62 17.30 2.25 -3.54
CA PHE A 62 17.82 1.89 -4.86
C PHE A 62 17.49 2.97 -5.90
N ASP A 63 18.51 3.44 -6.62
CA ASP A 63 18.35 4.36 -7.76
C ASP A 63 17.94 3.58 -9.02
N HIS A 64 16.67 3.72 -9.42
CA HIS A 64 16.14 3.13 -10.64
C HIS A 64 16.63 3.80 -11.94
N GLY A 65 17.22 5.00 -11.86
CA GLY A 65 17.85 5.70 -12.98
C GLY A 65 17.22 7.05 -13.33
N GLU A 66 17.96 7.88 -14.06
CA GLU A 66 17.61 9.26 -14.41
C GLU A 66 16.37 9.41 -15.32
N HIS A 67 15.91 8.32 -15.94
CA HIS A 67 14.71 8.31 -16.77
C HIS A 67 13.41 8.37 -15.93
N ILE A 68 13.51 8.27 -14.60
CA ILE A 68 12.40 8.40 -13.66
C ILE A 68 12.55 9.72 -12.90
N TRP A 69 11.45 10.43 -12.73
CA TRP A 69 11.43 11.65 -11.92
C TRP A 69 11.57 11.32 -10.42
N GLY A 70 12.41 12.08 -9.72
CA GLY A 70 12.65 11.94 -8.29
C GLY A 70 14.10 12.26 -7.93
N GLY A 71 14.28 12.77 -6.71
CA GLY A 71 15.58 13.05 -6.11
C GLY A 71 15.94 12.04 -5.02
N PRO A 72 17.20 12.03 -4.54
CA PRO A 72 17.60 11.17 -3.44
C PRO A 72 16.83 11.50 -2.15
N PRO A 73 16.81 10.60 -1.15
CA PRO A 73 16.20 10.88 0.15
C PRO A 73 16.80 12.14 0.79
N GLY A 74 15.99 12.93 1.48
CA GLY A 74 16.32 14.23 2.07
C GLY A 74 16.27 15.41 1.10
N SER A 75 15.96 15.18 -0.19
CA SER A 75 15.84 16.23 -1.20
C SER A 75 14.39 16.71 -1.37
N PRO A 76 14.14 17.90 -1.94
CA PRO A 76 12.77 18.36 -2.22
C PRO A 76 11.96 17.46 -3.18
N GLU A 77 12.62 16.55 -3.89
CA GLU A 77 12.02 15.63 -4.86
C GLU A 77 12.07 14.16 -4.37
N GLU A 78 12.27 13.93 -3.06
CA GLU A 78 12.40 12.59 -2.46
C GLU A 78 11.16 11.70 -2.61
N ASP A 79 9.98 12.30 -2.81
CA ASP A 79 8.69 11.60 -2.99
C ASP A 79 8.51 11.03 -4.43
N GLY A 80 9.52 11.16 -5.29
CA GLY A 80 9.51 10.58 -6.64
C GLY A 80 9.89 9.10 -6.66
N ASP A 81 9.45 8.39 -7.70
CA ASP A 81 9.66 6.93 -7.83
C ASP A 81 11.08 6.52 -8.30
N ARG A 82 12.04 7.46 -8.36
CA ARG A 82 13.41 7.17 -8.78
C ARG A 82 14.22 6.45 -7.71
N TYR A 83 14.23 6.97 -6.50
CA TYR A 83 14.98 6.42 -5.37
C TYR A 83 14.00 5.71 -4.44
N ILE A 84 13.83 4.41 -4.64
CA ILE A 84 12.85 3.63 -3.87
C ILE A 84 13.51 3.06 -2.63
N GLU A 85 12.89 3.30 -1.48
CA GLU A 85 13.22 2.63 -0.22
C GLU A 85 12.98 1.11 -0.37
N ILE A 86 14.01 0.31 -0.22
CA ILE A 86 13.95 -1.15 -0.38
C ILE A 86 13.84 -1.84 0.98
N TRP A 87 14.67 -1.44 1.94
CA TRP A 87 14.87 -2.16 3.19
C TRP A 87 15.13 -1.20 4.35
N ASN A 88 14.27 -1.26 5.37
CA ASN A 88 14.41 -0.54 6.63
C ASN A 88 14.98 -1.46 7.71
N ASN A 89 16.01 -1.00 8.44
CA ASN A 89 16.62 -1.67 9.58
C ASN A 89 16.44 -0.80 10.82
N VAL A 90 15.52 -1.19 11.68
CA VAL A 90 15.16 -0.49 12.91
C VAL A 90 15.96 -1.03 14.08
N PHE A 91 16.65 -0.13 14.76
CA PHE A 91 17.31 -0.40 16.02
C PHE A 91 16.31 -0.12 17.14
N MET A 92 15.61 -1.15 17.59
CA MET A 92 14.58 -1.04 18.61
C MET A 92 15.21 -0.67 19.96
N GLN A 93 14.91 0.52 20.45
CA GLN A 93 15.51 1.10 21.66
C GLN A 93 14.47 1.45 22.72
N PHE A 94 13.25 1.79 22.31
CA PHE A 94 12.24 2.36 23.20
C PHE A 94 10.89 1.69 23.06
N ASN A 95 10.08 1.78 24.11
CA ASN A 95 8.64 1.59 24.09
C ASN A 95 7.96 2.94 24.34
N ARG A 96 7.18 3.41 23.36
CA ARG A 96 6.41 4.65 23.44
C ARG A 96 5.08 4.43 24.16
N THR A 97 4.77 5.29 25.12
CA THR A 97 3.49 5.31 25.84
C THR A 97 2.48 6.25 25.17
N ALA A 98 1.20 6.18 25.58
CA ALA A 98 0.12 6.96 24.98
C ALA A 98 0.28 8.49 25.17
N ASP A 99 1.00 8.92 26.20
CA ASP A 99 1.40 10.31 26.45
C ASP A 99 2.71 10.71 25.73
N GLY A 100 3.27 9.82 24.89
CA GLY A 100 4.43 10.08 24.05
C GLY A 100 5.79 9.87 24.74
N VAL A 101 5.82 9.38 25.98
CA VAL A 101 7.07 9.12 26.72
C VAL A 101 7.77 7.88 26.15
N LEU A 102 9.09 7.96 25.98
CA LEU A 102 9.93 6.86 25.50
C LEU A 102 10.62 6.18 26.69
N HIS A 103 10.24 4.93 26.98
CA HIS A 103 10.94 4.10 27.97
C HIS A 103 11.94 3.17 27.28
N PRO A 104 13.20 3.06 27.74
CA PRO A 104 14.14 2.10 27.18
C PRO A 104 13.60 0.67 27.23
N LEU A 105 13.83 -0.09 26.15
CA LEU A 105 13.56 -1.51 26.13
C LEU A 105 14.56 -2.25 27.06
N PRO A 106 14.18 -3.42 27.62
CA PRO A 106 15.08 -4.20 28.48
C PRO A 106 16.39 -4.62 27.78
N ALA A 107 16.34 -4.80 26.46
CA ALA A 107 17.49 -5.10 25.62
C ALA A 107 17.32 -4.43 24.25
N PRO A 108 18.36 -3.74 23.74
CA PRO A 108 18.38 -3.31 22.34
C PRO A 108 18.16 -4.49 21.41
N SER A 109 17.30 -4.32 20.42
CA SER A 109 16.90 -5.36 19.47
C SER A 109 16.91 -4.82 18.04
N VAL A 110 16.80 -5.72 17.06
CA VAL A 110 16.76 -5.34 15.64
C VAL A 110 15.46 -5.86 15.03
N ASP A 111 14.76 -4.98 14.31
CA ASP A 111 13.62 -5.30 13.46
C ASP A 111 13.90 -4.79 12.05
N THR A 112 13.71 -5.62 11.02
CA THR A 112 13.99 -5.22 9.65
C THR A 112 12.84 -5.58 8.73
N GLY A 113 12.50 -4.67 7.81
CA GLY A 113 11.46 -4.88 6.82
C GLY A 113 11.97 -4.56 5.41
N MET A 114 11.88 -5.53 4.50
CA MET A 114 12.17 -5.34 3.08
C MET A 114 10.90 -5.60 2.28
N GLY A 115 10.49 -4.65 1.44
CA GLY A 115 9.32 -4.81 0.58
C GLY A 115 9.58 -5.84 -0.52
N LEU A 116 8.96 -7.02 -0.44
CA LEU A 116 9.17 -8.12 -1.41
C LEU A 116 8.94 -7.66 -2.85
N GLU A 117 7.88 -6.90 -3.11
CA GLU A 117 7.55 -6.42 -4.45
C GLU A 117 8.55 -5.36 -4.94
N ARG A 118 9.08 -4.53 -4.04
CA ARG A 118 10.08 -3.51 -4.38
C ARG A 118 11.41 -4.15 -4.75
N ILE A 119 11.93 -5.09 -3.94
CA ILE A 119 13.15 -5.82 -4.29
C ILE A 119 12.96 -6.70 -5.54
N SER A 120 11.77 -7.27 -5.75
CA SER A 120 11.45 -8.01 -6.96
C SER A 120 11.51 -7.12 -8.20
N ALA A 121 11.00 -5.89 -8.14
CA ALA A 121 11.11 -4.94 -9.25
C ALA A 121 12.58 -4.67 -9.63
N VAL A 122 13.44 -4.44 -8.63
CA VAL A 122 14.89 -4.26 -8.83
C VAL A 122 15.53 -5.49 -9.50
N LEU A 123 15.25 -6.69 -8.97
CA LEU A 123 15.83 -7.94 -9.46
C LEU A 123 15.30 -8.37 -10.83
N GLN A 124 14.07 -8.01 -11.17
CA GLN A 124 13.47 -8.26 -12.48
C GLN A 124 13.74 -7.15 -13.50
N HIS A 125 14.55 -6.15 -13.12
CA HIS A 125 14.94 -5.03 -13.98
C HIS A 125 13.77 -4.19 -14.49
N VAL A 126 12.74 -4.03 -13.64
CA VAL A 126 11.59 -3.16 -13.88
C VAL A 126 11.55 -2.03 -12.85
N ASN A 127 10.70 -1.02 -13.08
CA ASN A 127 10.70 0.21 -12.28
C ASN A 127 9.49 0.30 -11.36
N SER A 128 8.40 -0.38 -11.69
CA SER A 128 7.20 -0.42 -10.87
C SER A 128 6.98 -1.80 -10.28
N ASN A 129 6.51 -1.84 -9.03
CA ASN A 129 6.00 -3.08 -8.44
C ASN A 129 4.95 -3.77 -9.33
N TYR A 130 4.16 -2.99 -10.08
CA TYR A 130 3.12 -3.53 -10.96
C TYR A 130 3.68 -4.20 -12.22
N GLU A 131 4.97 -4.08 -12.51
CA GLU A 131 5.63 -4.70 -13.66
C GLU A 131 6.26 -6.06 -13.35
N ILE A 132 6.33 -6.44 -12.07
CA ILE A 132 6.83 -7.75 -11.67
C ILE A 132 5.88 -8.86 -12.14
N ASP A 133 6.42 -10.05 -12.33
CA ASP A 133 5.69 -11.28 -12.69
C ASP A 133 4.37 -11.49 -11.93
N LEU A 134 4.39 -11.42 -10.59
CA LEU A 134 3.20 -11.58 -9.75
C LEU A 134 2.10 -10.59 -10.14
N PHE A 135 2.43 -9.30 -10.25
CA PHE A 135 1.43 -8.30 -10.60
C PHE A 135 1.00 -8.40 -12.06
N GLN A 136 1.88 -8.76 -12.99
CA GLN A 136 1.49 -8.99 -14.38
C GLN A 136 0.47 -10.13 -14.51
N SER A 137 0.64 -11.20 -13.73
CA SER A 137 -0.35 -12.29 -13.64
C SER A 137 -1.71 -11.78 -13.13
N LEU A 138 -1.72 -11.03 -12.03
CA LEU A 138 -2.95 -10.46 -11.45
C LEU A 138 -3.63 -9.41 -12.35
N LEU A 139 -2.85 -8.54 -13.00
CA LEU A 139 -3.36 -7.52 -13.93
C LEU A 139 -4.03 -8.18 -15.14
N ASN A 140 -3.41 -9.24 -15.70
CA ASN A 140 -3.98 -9.99 -16.81
C ASN A 140 -5.27 -10.71 -16.42
N ALA A 141 -5.32 -11.30 -15.21
CA ALA A 141 -6.53 -11.91 -14.68
C ALA A 141 -7.65 -10.88 -14.47
N ALA A 142 -7.32 -9.71 -13.90
CA ALA A 142 -8.26 -8.61 -13.73
C ALA A 142 -8.80 -8.08 -15.06
N ALA A 143 -7.93 -7.89 -16.06
CA ALA A 143 -8.32 -7.39 -17.38
C ALA A 143 -9.27 -8.37 -18.07
N LYS A 144 -8.97 -9.67 -17.97
CA LYS A 144 -9.83 -10.75 -18.48
C LYS A 144 -11.20 -10.78 -17.77
N ALA A 145 -11.23 -10.66 -16.45
CA ALA A 145 -12.47 -10.69 -15.67
C ALA A 145 -13.37 -9.47 -15.98
N ILE A 146 -12.76 -8.30 -16.19
CA ILE A 146 -13.46 -7.05 -16.54
C ILE A 146 -13.88 -7.03 -18.01
N GLY A 147 -13.12 -7.66 -18.90
CA GLY A 147 -13.33 -7.61 -20.34
C GLY A 147 -12.68 -6.39 -21.01
N CYS A 148 -11.54 -5.92 -20.48
CA CYS A 148 -10.75 -4.81 -21.04
C CYS A 148 -9.34 -5.27 -21.44
N ALA A 149 -8.61 -4.42 -22.17
CA ALA A 149 -7.18 -4.64 -22.44
C ALA A 149 -6.35 -4.25 -21.21
N ASN A 150 -5.21 -4.93 -20.99
CA ASN A 150 -4.21 -4.51 -20.01
C ASN A 150 -3.23 -3.55 -20.69
N GLU A 151 -3.47 -2.25 -20.55
CA GLU A 151 -2.62 -1.19 -21.13
C GLU A 151 -1.97 -0.35 -20.02
N GLY A 152 -1.86 -0.91 -18.82
CA GLY A 152 -1.28 -0.22 -17.66
C GLY A 152 -2.21 0.82 -17.03
N GLN A 153 -3.54 0.72 -17.23
CA GLN A 153 -4.50 1.67 -16.68
C GLN A 153 -4.46 1.65 -15.14
N ALA A 154 -4.46 2.83 -14.50
CA ALA A 154 -4.39 2.94 -13.05
C ALA A 154 -5.50 2.16 -12.32
N SER A 155 -6.72 2.11 -12.87
CA SER A 155 -7.81 1.31 -12.30
C SER A 155 -7.51 -0.18 -12.24
N LEU A 156 -6.76 -0.71 -13.21
CA LEU A 156 -6.43 -2.13 -13.24
C LEU A 156 -5.42 -2.48 -12.13
N LYS A 157 -4.44 -1.58 -11.92
CA LYS A 157 -3.49 -1.65 -10.79
C LYS A 157 -4.21 -1.63 -9.44
N VAL A 158 -5.19 -0.74 -9.27
CA VAL A 158 -6.04 -0.68 -8.06
C VAL A 158 -6.81 -1.98 -7.84
N VAL A 159 -7.41 -2.56 -8.88
CA VAL A 159 -8.13 -3.85 -8.76
C VAL A 159 -7.19 -4.98 -8.38
N ALA A 160 -6.00 -5.06 -8.98
CA ALA A 160 -4.99 -6.07 -8.70
C ALA A 160 -4.40 -5.97 -7.27
N ASP A 161 -4.22 -4.75 -6.76
CA ASP A 161 -3.86 -4.53 -5.36
C ASP A 161 -5.01 -4.92 -4.40
N HIS A 162 -6.22 -4.49 -4.71
CA HIS A 162 -7.37 -4.71 -3.83
C HIS A 162 -7.76 -6.19 -3.72
N ILE A 163 -7.59 -7.00 -4.78
CA ILE A 163 -7.86 -8.44 -4.67
C ILE A 163 -6.93 -9.12 -3.67
N ARG A 164 -5.66 -8.71 -3.60
CA ARG A 164 -4.70 -9.24 -2.63
C ARG A 164 -5.18 -8.95 -1.21
N SER A 165 -5.36 -7.68 -0.87
CA SER A 165 -5.78 -7.28 0.49
C SER A 165 -7.12 -7.90 0.88
N CYS A 166 -8.12 -7.88 0.00
CA CYS A 166 -9.42 -8.48 0.29
C CYS A 166 -9.33 -10.01 0.44
N GLY A 167 -8.57 -10.69 -0.42
CA GLY A 167 -8.38 -12.13 -0.37
C GLY A 167 -7.76 -12.59 0.94
N PHE A 168 -6.67 -11.95 1.36
CA PHE A 168 -6.00 -12.25 2.63
C PHE A 168 -6.87 -11.91 3.84
N LEU A 169 -7.51 -10.73 3.87
CA LEU A 169 -8.38 -10.36 4.99
C LEU A 169 -9.51 -11.37 5.19
N ILE A 170 -10.11 -11.88 4.11
CA ILE A 170 -11.16 -12.90 4.20
C ILE A 170 -10.59 -14.25 4.63
N ALA A 171 -9.42 -14.64 4.13
CA ALA A 171 -8.74 -15.86 4.56
C ALA A 171 -8.43 -15.86 6.06
N ASP A 172 -8.09 -14.70 6.61
CA ASP A 172 -7.83 -14.46 8.04
C ASP A 172 -9.11 -14.26 8.88
N GLY A 173 -10.28 -14.44 8.28
CA GLY A 173 -11.57 -14.45 8.98
C GLY A 173 -12.29 -13.10 9.07
N VAL A 174 -11.80 -12.05 8.40
CA VAL A 174 -12.52 -10.77 8.32
C VAL A 174 -13.70 -10.90 7.36
N THR A 175 -14.91 -10.57 7.85
CA THR A 175 -16.13 -10.56 7.04
C THR A 175 -16.58 -9.11 6.80
N PRO A 176 -17.07 -8.74 5.59
CA PRO A 176 -17.60 -7.42 5.32
C PRO A 176 -18.70 -7.02 6.31
N SER A 177 -18.59 -5.82 6.90
CA SER A 177 -19.55 -5.27 7.86
C SER A 177 -19.62 -3.73 7.75
N ASN A 178 -20.41 -3.08 8.62
CA ASN A 178 -20.47 -1.62 8.71
C ASN A 178 -19.60 -1.03 9.83
N GLU A 179 -18.82 -1.86 10.54
CA GLU A 179 -18.02 -1.40 11.69
C GLU A 179 -16.61 -2.03 11.70
N GLY A 180 -15.65 -1.30 12.26
CA GLY A 180 -14.29 -1.80 12.51
C GLY A 180 -13.60 -2.38 11.27
N ARG A 181 -12.95 -3.54 11.44
CA ARG A 181 -12.18 -4.22 10.38
C ARG A 181 -13.07 -4.65 9.19
N GLY A 182 -14.28 -5.10 9.47
CA GLY A 182 -15.23 -5.51 8.43
C GLY A 182 -15.67 -4.35 7.54
N TYR A 183 -15.74 -3.13 8.10
CA TYR A 183 -15.99 -1.94 7.30
C TYR A 183 -14.81 -1.60 6.39
N VAL A 184 -13.57 -1.69 6.89
CA VAL A 184 -12.38 -1.48 6.05
C VAL A 184 -12.38 -2.43 4.85
N LEU A 185 -12.62 -3.73 5.07
CA LEU A 185 -12.75 -4.73 4.00
C LEU A 185 -13.85 -4.34 3.01
N ARG A 186 -15.06 -4.00 3.49
CA ARG A 186 -16.18 -3.54 2.65
C ARG A 186 -15.78 -2.35 1.78
N ARG A 187 -15.05 -1.37 2.33
CA ARG A 187 -14.60 -0.19 1.57
C ARG A 187 -13.66 -0.56 0.41
N ILE A 188 -12.70 -1.44 0.68
CA ILE A 188 -11.74 -1.87 -0.34
C ILE A 188 -12.45 -2.65 -1.46
N ILE A 189 -13.34 -3.58 -1.12
CA ILE A 189 -14.15 -4.32 -2.10
C ILE A 189 -14.96 -3.36 -2.98
N ARG A 190 -15.69 -2.41 -2.37
CA ARG A 190 -16.53 -1.46 -3.13
C ARG A 190 -15.71 -0.51 -4.01
N ARG A 191 -14.53 -0.10 -3.55
CA ARG A 191 -13.58 0.67 -4.37
C ARG A 191 -13.10 -0.14 -5.58
N ALA A 192 -12.74 -1.41 -5.40
CA ALA A 192 -12.36 -2.30 -6.50
C ALA A 192 -13.51 -2.43 -7.53
N CYS A 193 -14.74 -2.65 -7.05
CA CYS A 193 -15.93 -2.74 -7.90
C CYS A 193 -16.16 -1.45 -8.70
N ARG A 194 -16.00 -0.27 -8.07
CA ARG A 194 -16.10 1.04 -8.75
C ARG A 194 -15.02 1.20 -9.83
N HIS A 195 -13.78 0.76 -9.57
CA HIS A 195 -12.72 0.80 -10.57
C HIS A 195 -12.98 -0.16 -11.74
N GLY A 196 -13.55 -1.34 -11.48
CA GLY A 196 -14.02 -2.24 -12.53
C GLY A 196 -15.16 -1.65 -13.36
N ASN A 197 -16.14 -1.01 -12.73
CA ASN A 197 -17.22 -0.31 -13.44
C ASN A 197 -16.68 0.81 -14.33
N LYS A 198 -15.70 1.61 -13.85
CA LYS A 198 -15.00 2.62 -14.65
C LYS A 198 -14.29 2.04 -15.88
N LEU A 199 -13.84 0.79 -15.80
CA LEU A 199 -13.22 0.06 -16.91
C LEU A 199 -14.23 -0.69 -17.80
N GLY A 200 -15.54 -0.60 -17.51
CA GLY A 200 -16.61 -1.20 -18.31
C GLY A 200 -16.98 -2.63 -17.95
N ALA A 201 -16.65 -3.09 -16.73
CA ALA A 201 -17.02 -4.43 -16.26
C ALA A 201 -18.53 -4.69 -16.40
N LYS A 202 -18.88 -5.89 -16.91
CA LYS A 202 -20.27 -6.35 -17.05
C LYS A 202 -20.54 -7.49 -16.06
N GLY A 203 -21.36 -7.22 -15.05
CA GLY A 203 -21.65 -8.17 -13.98
C GLY A 203 -20.50 -8.33 -12.99
N SER A 204 -20.57 -9.38 -12.16
CA SER A 204 -19.60 -9.62 -11.10
C SER A 204 -18.28 -10.17 -11.64
N PHE A 205 -17.18 -9.48 -11.37
CA PHE A 205 -15.85 -9.83 -11.88
C PHE A 205 -14.83 -10.08 -10.77
N PHE A 206 -14.98 -9.44 -9.61
CA PHE A 206 -13.87 -9.33 -8.64
C PHE A 206 -13.48 -10.68 -8.05
N TYR A 207 -14.47 -11.51 -7.73
CA TYR A 207 -14.24 -12.88 -7.23
C TYR A 207 -13.51 -13.79 -8.24
N GLN A 208 -13.58 -13.50 -9.55
CA GLN A 208 -12.96 -14.34 -10.58
C GLN A 208 -11.42 -14.24 -10.56
N ILE A 209 -10.87 -13.21 -9.92
CA ILE A 209 -9.44 -12.94 -9.83
C ILE A 209 -8.78 -13.80 -8.72
N VAL A 210 -9.57 -14.32 -7.77
CA VAL A 210 -9.06 -15.11 -6.62
C VAL A 210 -8.23 -16.31 -7.08
N ALA A 211 -8.63 -16.98 -8.16
CA ALA A 211 -7.88 -18.12 -8.69
C ALA A 211 -6.44 -17.75 -9.10
N ALA A 212 -6.24 -16.56 -9.69
CA ALA A 212 -4.91 -16.07 -10.03
C ALA A 212 -4.11 -15.71 -8.77
N LEU A 213 -4.74 -15.08 -7.78
CA LEU A 213 -4.11 -14.80 -6.48
C LEU A 213 -3.62 -16.08 -5.79
N VAL A 214 -4.45 -17.13 -5.78
CA VAL A 214 -4.08 -18.44 -5.21
C VAL A 214 -2.96 -19.10 -5.99
N ALA A 215 -2.91 -18.94 -7.32
CA ALA A 215 -1.84 -19.47 -8.14
C ALA A 215 -0.48 -18.79 -7.83
N GLU A 216 -0.46 -17.47 -7.67
CA GLU A 216 0.76 -16.70 -7.39
C GLU A 216 1.25 -16.86 -5.94
N MET A 217 0.33 -16.96 -4.97
CA MET A 217 0.67 -16.82 -3.54
C MET A 217 0.34 -18.05 -2.69
N GLY A 218 -0.44 -19.01 -3.20
CA GLY A 218 -1.00 -20.10 -2.39
C GLY A 218 0.00 -21.15 -1.92
N GLU A 219 1.22 -21.17 -2.47
CA GLU A 219 2.31 -22.01 -1.94
C GLU A 219 2.88 -21.42 -0.64
N ALA A 220 3.17 -20.12 -0.62
CA ALA A 220 3.66 -19.41 0.55
C ALA A 220 2.57 -19.20 1.61
N PHE A 221 1.30 -19.09 1.17
CA PHE A 221 0.13 -18.84 2.02
C PHE A 221 -0.96 -19.89 1.78
N PRO A 222 -0.81 -21.12 2.33
CA PRO A 222 -1.73 -22.23 2.08
C PRO A 222 -3.19 -21.95 2.47
N GLU A 223 -3.42 -21.04 3.42
CA GLU A 223 -4.74 -20.57 3.86
C GLU A 223 -5.54 -19.95 2.71
N LEU A 224 -4.91 -19.24 1.77
CA LEU A 224 -5.60 -18.71 0.58
C LEU A 224 -6.18 -19.85 -0.26
N LYS A 225 -5.40 -20.92 -0.46
CA LYS A 225 -5.83 -22.09 -1.24
C LYS A 225 -6.94 -22.86 -0.52
N GLN A 226 -6.82 -23.02 0.79
CA GLN A 226 -7.84 -23.69 1.61
C GLN A 226 -9.17 -22.92 1.64
N GLN A 227 -9.10 -21.59 1.68
CA GLN A 227 -10.27 -20.71 1.78
C GLN A 227 -10.77 -20.18 0.44
N GLN A 228 -10.19 -20.58 -0.70
CA GLN A 228 -10.51 -20.02 -2.02
C GLN A 228 -12.02 -19.93 -2.29
N ALA A 229 -12.76 -21.03 -2.13
CA ALA A 229 -14.20 -21.06 -2.39
C ALA A 229 -15.01 -20.19 -1.41
N HIS A 230 -14.50 -19.95 -0.19
CA HIS A 230 -15.10 -19.03 0.76
C HIS A 230 -14.84 -17.58 0.35
N ILE A 231 -13.60 -17.22 0.02
CA ILE A 231 -13.19 -15.90 -0.46
C ILE A 231 -14.02 -15.51 -1.69
N GLU A 232 -14.09 -16.38 -2.69
CA GLU A 232 -14.87 -16.15 -3.91
C GLU A 232 -16.35 -15.85 -3.61
N ARG A 233 -16.97 -16.61 -2.70
CA ARG A 233 -18.37 -16.42 -2.32
C ARG A 233 -18.61 -15.09 -1.61
N VAL A 234 -17.73 -14.72 -0.67
CA VAL A 234 -17.83 -13.46 0.08
C VAL A 234 -17.70 -12.27 -0.84
N LEU A 235 -16.67 -12.26 -1.70
CA LEU A 235 -16.43 -11.20 -2.67
C LEU A 235 -17.61 -11.05 -3.64
N LYS A 236 -18.09 -12.16 -4.20
CA LYS A 236 -19.24 -12.16 -5.10
C LYS A 236 -20.49 -11.58 -4.42
N THR A 237 -20.77 -11.98 -3.18
CA THR A 237 -21.95 -11.52 -2.44
C THR A 237 -21.90 -10.01 -2.17
N GLU A 238 -20.76 -9.48 -1.72
CA GLU A 238 -20.61 -8.04 -1.46
C GLU A 238 -20.64 -7.23 -2.76
N GLU A 239 -20.04 -7.72 -3.85
CA GLU A 239 -20.08 -7.10 -5.18
C GLU A 239 -21.53 -7.04 -5.72
N GLU A 240 -22.28 -8.14 -5.66
CA GLU A 240 -23.69 -8.19 -6.07
C GLU A 240 -24.58 -7.30 -5.19
N GLN A 241 -24.27 -7.20 -3.89
CA GLN A 241 -24.99 -6.29 -2.99
C GLN A 241 -24.74 -4.83 -3.36
N PHE A 242 -23.50 -4.46 -3.64
CA PHE A 242 -23.13 -3.09 -3.99
C PHE A 242 -23.59 -2.70 -5.40
N ALA A 243 -23.61 -3.63 -6.36
CA ALA A 243 -24.08 -3.38 -7.71
C ALA A 243 -25.52 -2.83 -7.76
N LYS A 244 -26.36 -3.19 -6.77
CA LYS A 244 -27.75 -2.68 -6.64
C LYS A 244 -27.82 -1.16 -6.47
N THR A 245 -26.79 -0.54 -5.88
CA THR A 245 -26.79 0.90 -5.59
C THR A 245 -25.70 1.67 -6.34
N LEU A 246 -24.68 0.98 -6.87
CA LEU A 246 -23.54 1.62 -7.55
C LEU A 246 -23.97 2.49 -8.73
N GLU A 247 -24.74 1.95 -9.68
CA GLU A 247 -25.11 2.68 -10.90
C GLU A 247 -25.98 3.91 -10.58
N GLN A 248 -26.94 3.75 -9.67
CA GLN A 248 -27.79 4.86 -9.24
C GLN A 248 -27.00 5.93 -8.46
N GLY A 249 -26.08 5.52 -7.58
CA GLY A 249 -25.23 6.44 -6.82
C GLY A 249 -24.27 7.22 -7.73
N LEU A 250 -23.67 6.56 -8.74
CA LEU A 250 -22.82 7.24 -9.73
C LEU A 250 -23.59 8.25 -10.56
N LYS A 251 -24.81 7.91 -11.00
CA LYS A 251 -25.66 8.84 -11.75
C LYS A 251 -25.99 10.11 -10.96
N ILE A 252 -26.27 9.96 -9.66
CA ILE A 252 -26.53 11.12 -8.78
C ILE A 252 -25.28 11.94 -8.58
N LEU A 253 -24.14 11.29 -8.35
CA LEU A 253 -22.86 12.00 -8.25
C LEU A 253 -22.55 12.78 -9.54
N GLU A 254 -22.78 12.20 -10.72
CA GLU A 254 -22.58 12.88 -12.00
C GLU A 254 -23.51 14.09 -12.18
N GLN A 255 -24.78 13.97 -11.76
CA GLN A 255 -25.74 15.08 -11.78
C GLN A 255 -25.30 16.21 -10.84
N ASP A 256 -24.96 15.89 -9.60
CA ASP A 256 -24.55 16.88 -8.60
C ASP A 256 -23.20 17.55 -8.98
N LEU A 257 -22.28 16.80 -9.62
CA LEU A 257 -21.02 17.34 -10.14
C LEU A 257 -21.24 18.28 -11.34
N ALA A 258 -22.24 18.02 -12.19
CA ALA A 258 -22.55 18.89 -13.32
C ALA A 258 -23.10 20.25 -12.87
N GLU A 259 -23.78 20.29 -11.72
CA GLU A 259 -24.33 21.52 -11.11
C GLU A 259 -23.36 22.20 -10.14
N LEU A 260 -22.20 21.58 -9.88
CA LEU A 260 -21.25 22.05 -8.89
C LEU A 260 -20.62 23.39 -9.29
N LYS A 261 -20.72 24.38 -8.38
CA LYS A 261 -20.01 25.65 -8.49
C LYS A 261 -18.80 25.63 -7.56
N GLY A 262 -17.61 25.51 -8.12
CA GLY A 262 -16.35 25.44 -7.38
C GLY A 262 -15.74 24.05 -7.41
N SER A 263 -14.85 23.76 -6.46
CA SER A 263 -14.06 22.53 -6.39
C SER A 263 -14.40 21.60 -5.22
N VAL A 264 -15.41 21.96 -4.40
CA VAL A 264 -15.76 21.25 -3.16
C VAL A 264 -17.17 20.70 -3.25
N ILE A 265 -17.32 19.37 -3.20
CA ILE A 265 -18.63 18.70 -3.18
C ILE A 265 -19.32 19.00 -1.83
N PRO A 266 -20.59 19.43 -1.83
CA PRO A 266 -21.35 19.66 -0.60
C PRO A 266 -21.45 18.43 0.31
N GLY A 267 -21.37 18.64 1.63
CA GLY A 267 -21.37 17.56 2.61
C GLY A 267 -22.69 16.78 2.69
N ASP A 268 -23.82 17.40 2.37
CA ASP A 268 -25.14 16.75 2.27
C ASP A 268 -25.21 15.78 1.08
N VAL A 269 -24.59 16.13 -0.06
CA VAL A 269 -24.43 15.22 -1.21
C VAL A 269 -23.56 14.02 -0.83
N VAL A 270 -22.41 14.26 -0.18
CA VAL A 270 -21.52 13.20 0.31
C VAL A 270 -22.25 12.29 1.30
N PHE A 271 -22.98 12.87 2.26
CA PHE A 271 -23.74 12.11 3.25
C PHE A 271 -24.84 11.28 2.61
N LYS A 272 -25.54 11.81 1.60
CA LYS A 272 -26.55 11.06 0.84
C LYS A 272 -25.94 9.87 0.09
N LEU A 273 -24.78 10.05 -0.55
CA LEU A 273 -24.05 8.96 -1.21
C LEU A 273 -23.64 7.87 -0.21
N TYR A 274 -23.18 8.27 0.97
CA TYR A 274 -22.86 7.36 2.07
C TYR A 274 -24.08 6.61 2.61
N ASP A 275 -25.09 7.34 3.09
CA ASP A 275 -26.24 6.81 3.83
C ASP A 275 -27.19 6.01 2.92
N THR A 276 -27.51 6.55 1.73
CA THR A 276 -28.52 5.96 0.85
C THR A 276 -27.91 4.96 -0.13
N TYR A 277 -26.71 5.21 -0.65
CA TYR A 277 -26.11 4.39 -1.71
C TYR A 277 -24.94 3.53 -1.22
N GLY A 278 -24.50 3.72 0.03
CA GLY A 278 -23.42 2.96 0.63
C GLY A 278 -22.05 3.25 0.00
N PHE A 279 -21.82 4.49 -0.43
CA PHE A 279 -20.54 4.94 -0.97
C PHE A 279 -19.66 5.38 0.21
N PRO A 280 -18.58 4.64 0.52
CA PRO A 280 -17.75 4.93 1.68
C PRO A 280 -16.86 6.16 1.54
#